data_AF-A0A133QGK3-F1
#
_entry.id   AF-A0A133QGK3-F1
#
_cell.length_a   1.000
_cell.length_b   1.000
_cell.length_c   1.000
_cell.angle_alpha   90.00
_cell.angle_beta   90.00
_cell.angle_gamma   90.00
#
_symmetry.space_group_name_H-M   'P 1'
#
loop_
_entity.id
_entity.type
_entity.pdbx_description
1 polymer ?
#
loop_
_entity_poly.entity_id
_entity_poly.type
_entity_poly.pdbx_seq_one_letter_code
_entity_poly.pdbx_strand_id
1 'polypeptide(L)'
;MPRSAMALSKVSLGAKQISYIRESAKTVIEKLMETSVTNVLDKKAEWTKQIRDIEEAELKQAMKNTLGNTKGKHGCRTFQQEELSIDDILIADDKQALKEAFLMALNDMEHEYETAYIKAALIRSHHLEPHISFSVFIRAICTFSGREYKYDTAQRVDSFIYHEQKRFKTSKSSKWQHGRRIVSYLTETFDEIQ
;
A
#
# COMPACT_ATOMS: atom_id res chain seq x y z
N MET A 1 -69.98 -27.71 -11.97
CA MET A 1 -68.87 -26.73 -11.96
C MET A 1 -67.77 -27.27 -11.03
N PRO A 2 -66.67 -27.83 -11.54
CA PRO A 2 -65.56 -28.27 -10.70
C PRO A 2 -64.57 -27.11 -10.49
N ARG A 3 -64.22 -26.82 -9.23
CA ARG A 3 -63.12 -25.90 -8.90
C ARG A 3 -61.80 -26.66 -9.02
N SER A 4 -61.02 -26.29 -10.05
CA SER A 4 -59.63 -26.68 -10.24
C SER A 4 -58.80 -26.25 -9.03
N ALA A 5 -58.17 -27.22 -8.37
CA ALA A 5 -57.05 -26.97 -7.46
C ALA A 5 -55.78 -26.81 -8.31
N MET A 6 -55.21 -25.60 -8.35
CA MET A 6 -53.89 -25.37 -8.89
C MET A 6 -52.86 -26.11 -8.03
N ALA A 7 -52.31 -27.20 -8.55
CA ALA A 7 -51.11 -27.82 -8.01
C ALA A 7 -49.91 -26.93 -8.34
N LEU A 8 -49.37 -26.24 -7.33
CA LEU A 8 -48.04 -25.63 -7.41
C LEU A 8 -47.01 -26.75 -7.52
N SER A 9 -46.46 -26.94 -8.72
CA SER A 9 -45.38 -27.90 -8.94
C SER A 9 -44.12 -27.40 -8.22
N LYS A 10 -43.81 -28.01 -7.07
CA LYS A 10 -42.46 -27.95 -6.50
C LYS A 10 -41.53 -28.65 -7.50
N VAL A 11 -40.79 -27.87 -8.29
CA VAL A 11 -39.70 -28.38 -9.11
C VAL A 11 -38.63 -28.90 -8.15
N SER A 12 -38.61 -30.20 -7.91
CA SER A 12 -37.56 -30.88 -7.17
C SER A 12 -36.32 -30.92 -8.05
N LEU A 13 -35.27 -30.16 -7.67
CA LEU A 13 -33.96 -30.25 -8.31
C LEU A 13 -33.44 -31.67 -8.15
N GLY A 14 -33.16 -32.34 -9.28
CA GLY A 14 -32.61 -33.69 -9.25
C GLY A 14 -31.20 -33.70 -8.66
N ALA A 15 -30.80 -34.80 -8.02
CA ALA A 15 -29.49 -34.96 -7.36
C ALA A 15 -28.30 -34.55 -8.26
N LYS A 16 -28.39 -34.78 -9.57
CA LYS A 16 -27.38 -34.34 -10.57
C LYS A 16 -27.26 -32.82 -10.68
N GLN A 17 -28.37 -32.10 -10.65
CA GLN A 17 -28.38 -30.63 -10.72
C GLN A 17 -27.81 -30.03 -9.44
N ILE A 18 -28.15 -30.62 -8.28
CA ILE A 18 -27.59 -30.21 -6.98
C ILE A 18 -26.08 -30.41 -6.96
N SER A 19 -25.59 -31.56 -7.44
CA SER A 19 -24.15 -31.84 -7.56
C SER A 19 -23.44 -30.85 -8.49
N TYR A 20 -24.03 -30.53 -9.65
CA TYR A 20 -23.46 -29.56 -10.59
C TYR A 20 -23.37 -28.15 -9.99
N ILE A 21 -24.42 -27.71 -9.30
CA ILE A 21 -24.44 -26.41 -8.61
C ILE A 21 -23.36 -26.36 -7.52
N ARG A 22 -23.20 -27.45 -6.75
CA ARG A 22 -22.16 -27.54 -5.70
C ARG A 22 -20.76 -27.37 -6.29
N GLU A 23 -20.41 -28.10 -7.34
CA GLU A 23 -19.09 -27.97 -7.98
C GLU A 23 -18.89 -26.59 -8.61
N SER A 24 -19.92 -26.02 -9.24
CA SER A 24 -19.85 -24.67 -9.80
C SER A 24 -19.57 -23.61 -8.73
N ALA A 25 -20.27 -23.69 -7.58
CA ALA A 25 -20.07 -22.78 -6.47
C ALA A 25 -18.65 -22.88 -5.89
N LYS A 26 -18.15 -24.12 -5.74
CA LYS A 26 -16.78 -24.38 -5.28
C LYS A 26 -15.73 -23.74 -6.18
N THR A 27 -15.82 -23.93 -7.50
CA THR A 27 -14.88 -23.31 -8.45
C THR A 27 -14.91 -21.77 -8.40
N VAL A 28 -16.09 -21.17 -8.24
CA VAL A 28 -16.22 -19.71 -8.13
C VAL A 28 -15.56 -19.21 -6.84
N ILE A 29 -15.78 -19.89 -5.72
CA ILE A 29 -15.19 -19.52 -4.42
C ILE A 29 -13.67 -19.66 -4.45
N GLU A 30 -13.13 -20.74 -5.03
CA GLU A 30 -11.69 -20.92 -5.20
C GLU A 30 -11.06 -19.79 -6.01
N LYS A 31 -11.66 -19.45 -7.15
CA LYS A 31 -11.18 -18.37 -8.01
C LYS A 31 -11.29 -17.00 -7.33
N LEU A 32 -12.39 -16.74 -6.61
CA LEU A 32 -12.56 -15.50 -5.84
C LEU A 32 -11.49 -15.37 -4.74
N MET A 33 -11.23 -16.46 -4.02
CA MET A 33 -10.23 -16.48 -2.96
C MET A 33 -8.81 -16.31 -3.55
N GLU A 34 -8.48 -17.00 -4.63
CA GLU A 34 -7.18 -16.84 -5.29
C GLU A 34 -7.00 -15.41 -5.80
N THR A 35 -7.99 -14.87 -6.51
CA THR A 35 -7.95 -13.51 -7.06
C THR A 35 -7.91 -12.44 -5.98
N SER A 36 -8.67 -12.58 -4.89
CA SER A 36 -8.63 -11.64 -3.77
C SER A 36 -7.28 -11.64 -3.06
N VAL A 37 -6.67 -12.81 -2.81
CA VAL A 37 -5.36 -12.92 -2.17
C VAL A 37 -4.23 -12.45 -3.09
N THR A 38 -4.30 -12.73 -4.39
CA THR A 38 -3.30 -12.29 -5.38
C THR A 38 -3.38 -10.78 -5.64
N ASN A 39 -4.59 -10.23 -5.69
CA ASN A 39 -4.85 -8.79 -5.83
C ASN A 39 -4.73 -8.02 -4.52
N VAL A 40 -4.36 -8.67 -3.40
CA VAL A 40 -4.14 -8.04 -2.08
C VAL A 40 -5.43 -7.37 -1.54
N LEU A 41 -6.60 -7.85 -1.96
CA LEU A 41 -7.88 -7.40 -1.42
C LEU A 41 -8.13 -8.02 -0.04
N ASP A 42 -7.80 -9.31 0.11
CA ASP A 42 -7.99 -10.06 1.34
C ASP A 42 -6.68 -10.70 1.81
N LYS A 43 -6.48 -10.75 3.13
CA LYS A 43 -5.32 -11.46 3.71
C LYS A 43 -5.60 -12.95 3.78
N LYS A 44 -4.56 -13.76 3.56
CA LYS A 44 -4.62 -15.21 3.80
C LYS A 44 -5.14 -15.57 5.21
N ALA A 45 -4.80 -14.77 6.22
CA ALA A 45 -5.25 -14.98 7.60
C ALA A 45 -6.76 -14.79 7.77
N GLU A 46 -7.38 -13.86 7.05
CA GLU A 46 -8.82 -13.62 7.07
C GLU A 46 -9.57 -14.77 6.41
N TRP A 47 -9.12 -15.20 5.23
CA TRP A 47 -9.62 -16.42 4.59
C TRP A 47 -9.44 -17.66 5.48
N THR A 48 -8.31 -17.77 6.18
CA THR A 48 -8.07 -18.88 7.13
C THR A 48 -9.08 -18.88 8.27
N LYS A 49 -9.49 -17.71 8.77
CA LYS A 49 -10.54 -17.59 9.78
C LYS A 49 -11.90 -18.01 9.21
N GLN A 50 -12.28 -17.49 8.04
CA GLN A 50 -13.56 -17.81 7.40
C GLN A 50 -13.69 -19.30 7.06
N ILE A 51 -12.62 -19.94 6.58
CA ILE A 51 -12.60 -21.37 6.25
C ILE A 51 -12.89 -22.26 7.48
N ARG A 52 -12.55 -21.81 8.70
CA ARG A 52 -12.84 -22.61 9.91
C ARG A 52 -14.34 -22.82 10.12
N ASP A 53 -15.13 -21.82 9.78
CA ASP A 53 -16.57 -21.77 10.04
C ASP A 53 -17.39 -22.49 8.94
N ILE A 54 -16.73 -22.97 7.87
CA ILE A 54 -17.38 -23.75 6.81
C ILE A 54 -17.63 -25.19 7.28
N GLU A 55 -18.89 -25.62 7.21
CA GLU A 55 -19.36 -26.96 7.56
C GLU A 55 -19.11 -28.00 6.46
N GLU A 56 -19.20 -27.59 5.19
CA GLU A 56 -19.08 -28.49 4.04
C GLU A 56 -17.61 -28.92 3.84
N ALA A 57 -17.33 -30.21 4.04
CA ALA A 57 -15.97 -30.73 4.15
C ALA A 57 -15.18 -30.67 2.84
N GLU A 58 -15.84 -30.89 1.70
CA GLU A 58 -15.19 -30.90 0.39
C GLU A 58 -14.72 -29.49 0.00
N LEU A 59 -15.59 -28.50 0.13
CA LEU A 59 -15.34 -27.08 -0.07
C LEU A 59 -14.27 -26.57 0.89
N LYS A 60 -14.39 -26.91 2.18
CA LYS A 60 -13.39 -26.54 3.19
C LYS A 60 -12.00 -27.05 2.81
N GLN A 61 -11.88 -28.29 2.36
CA GLN A 61 -10.60 -28.85 1.96
C GLN A 61 -10.08 -28.22 0.65
N ALA A 62 -10.95 -27.99 -0.32
CA ALA A 62 -10.61 -27.36 -1.59
C ALA A 62 -10.08 -25.92 -1.39
N MET A 63 -10.76 -25.12 -0.55
CA MET A 63 -10.31 -23.80 -0.16
C MET A 63 -8.97 -23.83 0.61
N LYS A 64 -8.74 -24.80 1.51
CA LYS A 64 -7.43 -24.94 2.17
C LYS A 64 -6.30 -25.21 1.17
N ASN A 65 -6.54 -26.09 0.20
CA ASN A 65 -5.55 -26.45 -0.82
C ASN A 65 -5.23 -25.25 -1.71
N THR A 66 -6.25 -24.57 -2.22
CA THR A 66 -6.11 -23.38 -3.07
C THR A 66 -5.40 -22.26 -2.30
N LEU A 67 -5.80 -21.97 -1.06
CA LEU A 67 -5.15 -20.94 -0.22
C LEU A 67 -3.69 -21.28 0.10
N GLY A 68 -3.36 -22.57 0.28
CA GLY A 68 -1.99 -23.05 0.47
C GLY A 68 -1.12 -22.78 -0.77
N ASN A 69 -1.67 -23.04 -1.96
CA ASN A 69 -0.98 -22.90 -3.24
C ASN A 69 -0.90 -21.45 -3.75
N THR A 70 -1.86 -20.60 -3.40
CA THR A 70 -1.83 -19.19 -3.79
C THR A 70 -0.61 -18.52 -3.17
N LYS A 71 0.25 -17.88 -3.96
CA LYS A 71 1.40 -17.15 -3.39
C LYS A 71 0.89 -15.93 -2.64
N GLY A 72 0.90 -16.00 -1.31
CA GLY A 72 0.65 -14.83 -0.47
C GLY A 72 1.84 -13.89 -0.59
N LYS A 73 1.63 -12.63 -0.95
CA LYS A 73 2.68 -11.62 -0.81
C LYS A 73 2.85 -11.31 0.68
N HIS A 74 3.67 -12.12 1.37
CA HIS A 74 4.12 -11.79 2.72
C HIS A 74 4.72 -10.37 2.69
N GLY A 75 4.13 -9.45 3.45
CA GLY A 75 4.61 -8.07 3.58
C GLY A 75 3.97 -7.01 2.66
N CYS A 76 2.90 -7.30 1.90
CA CYS A 76 2.27 -6.29 1.04
C CYS A 76 0.91 -5.78 1.54
N ARG A 77 0.95 -4.50 1.97
CA ARG A 77 -0.02 -3.39 1.95
C ARG A 77 -1.48 -3.66 2.34
N THR A 78 -1.87 -3.15 3.51
CA THR A 78 -3.26 -2.77 3.78
C THR A 78 -3.71 -1.76 2.72
N PHE A 79 -4.72 -2.14 1.94
CA PHE A 79 -5.47 -1.31 0.97
C PHE A 79 -6.17 -0.09 1.62
N GLN A 80 -6.02 0.10 2.95
CA GLN A 80 -6.65 1.13 3.76
C GLN A 80 -5.68 2.20 4.28
N GLN A 81 -4.43 2.23 3.83
CA GLN A 81 -3.62 3.43 4.04
C GLN A 81 -4.05 4.42 2.96
N GLU A 82 -4.82 5.46 3.35
CA GLU A 82 -5.17 6.61 2.53
C GLU A 82 -3.98 6.94 1.62
N GLU A 83 -4.11 6.67 0.32
CA GLU A 83 -3.09 7.05 -0.65
C GLU A 83 -3.23 8.55 -0.87
N LEU A 84 -2.69 9.31 0.08
CA LEU A 84 -2.51 10.74 -0.10
C LEU A 84 -1.60 10.94 -1.31
N SER A 85 -2.12 11.67 -2.28
CA SER A 85 -1.35 12.09 -3.44
C SER A 85 -0.28 13.09 -3.00
N ILE A 86 0.67 13.39 -3.89
CA ILE A 86 1.66 14.43 -3.63
C ILE A 86 0.99 15.80 -3.39
N ASP A 87 -0.17 16.04 -4.02
CA ASP A 87 -0.97 17.25 -3.86
C ASP A 87 -1.61 17.38 -2.48
N ASP A 88 -1.92 16.24 -1.85
CA ASP A 88 -2.56 16.20 -0.54
C ASP A 88 -1.55 16.40 0.60
N ILE A 89 -0.28 16.02 0.38
CA ILE A 89 0.77 16.12 1.40
C ILE A 89 1.60 17.40 1.32
N LEU A 90 1.73 18.01 0.14
CA LEU A 90 2.52 19.23 -0.04
C LEU A 90 1.70 20.48 0.29
N ILE A 91 2.31 21.38 1.05
CA ILE A 91 1.74 22.64 1.50
C ILE A 91 2.54 23.77 0.85
N ALA A 92 1.97 24.49 -0.11
CA ALA A 92 2.57 25.69 -0.72
C ALA A 92 1.46 26.49 -1.41
N ASP A 93 1.66 27.80 -1.56
CA ASP A 93 0.78 28.63 -2.39
C ASP A 93 1.02 28.30 -3.88
N ASP A 94 2.29 28.22 -4.29
CA ASP A 94 2.67 27.70 -5.62
C ASP A 94 3.08 26.22 -5.57
N LYS A 95 2.07 25.34 -5.52
CA LYS A 95 2.29 23.88 -5.56
C LYS A 95 2.98 23.40 -6.83
N GLN A 96 2.83 24.09 -7.96
CA GLN A 96 3.41 23.63 -9.22
C GLN A 96 4.93 23.88 -9.22
N ALA A 97 5.36 25.07 -8.81
CA ALA A 97 6.78 25.39 -8.63
C ALA A 97 7.44 24.43 -7.62
N LEU A 98 6.77 24.16 -6.49
CA LEU A 98 7.29 23.23 -5.49
C LEU A 98 7.45 21.81 -6.04
N LYS A 99 6.48 21.33 -6.82
CA LYS A 99 6.58 20.02 -7.48
C LYS A 99 7.72 19.94 -8.48
N GLU A 100 7.98 21.01 -9.22
CA GLU A 100 9.09 21.09 -10.17
C GLU A 100 10.43 21.07 -9.45
N ALA A 101 10.60 21.89 -8.41
CA ALA A 101 11.80 21.88 -7.56
C ALA A 101 12.01 20.51 -6.89
N PHE A 102 10.93 19.92 -6.40
CA PHE A 102 10.95 18.58 -5.81
C PHE A 102 11.36 17.50 -6.83
N LEU A 103 10.84 17.57 -8.06
CA LEU A 103 11.20 16.65 -9.13
C LEU A 103 12.67 16.81 -9.55
N MET A 104 13.18 18.04 -9.61
CA MET A 104 14.61 18.31 -9.84
C MET A 104 15.46 17.67 -8.73
N ALA A 105 15.10 17.88 -7.46
CA ALA A 105 15.78 17.25 -6.33
C ALA A 105 15.78 15.72 -6.41
N LEU A 106 14.68 15.11 -6.87
CA LEU A 106 14.61 13.66 -7.09
C LEU A 106 15.47 13.16 -8.26
N ASN A 107 15.71 14.00 -9.28
CA ASN A 107 16.57 13.68 -10.41
C ASN A 107 18.06 13.78 -10.06
N ASP A 108 18.41 14.68 -9.16
CA ASP A 108 19.79 14.94 -8.75
C ASP A 108 20.29 13.98 -7.65
N MET A 109 19.44 13.07 -7.15
CA MET A 109 19.83 12.12 -6.12
C MET A 109 20.92 11.15 -6.60
N GLU A 110 22.00 11.05 -5.83
CA GLU A 110 23.06 10.07 -6.06
C GLU A 110 22.70 8.72 -5.41
N HIS A 111 21.90 8.75 -4.35
CA HIS A 111 21.54 7.57 -3.59
C HIS A 111 20.05 7.53 -3.23
N GLU A 112 19.47 6.33 -3.27
CA GLU A 112 18.04 6.12 -2.97
C GLU A 112 17.62 6.59 -1.56
N TYR A 113 18.56 6.58 -0.60
CA TYR A 113 18.29 7.03 0.77
C TYR A 113 18.21 8.55 0.92
N GLU A 114 18.56 9.31 -0.12
CA GLU A 114 18.48 10.78 -0.12
C GLU A 114 17.04 11.28 -0.17
N THR A 115 16.07 10.43 -0.54
CA THR A 115 14.64 10.69 -0.36
C THR A 115 14.28 11.08 1.08
N ALA A 116 14.99 10.54 2.07
CA ALA A 116 14.83 10.94 3.48
C ALA A 116 15.39 12.34 3.78
N TYR A 117 16.44 12.77 3.07
CA TYR A 117 16.95 14.15 3.17
C TYR A 117 15.99 15.12 2.52
N ILE A 118 15.41 14.78 1.36
CA ILE A 118 14.40 15.61 0.70
C ILE A 118 13.18 15.80 1.62
N LYS A 119 12.67 14.71 2.23
CA LYS A 119 11.59 14.80 3.22
C LYS A 119 11.96 15.73 4.39
N ALA A 120 13.18 15.60 4.91
CA ALA A 120 13.66 16.45 6.00
C ALA A 120 13.79 17.92 5.59
N ALA A 121 14.11 18.22 4.33
CA ALA A 121 14.13 19.58 3.80
C ALA A 121 12.71 20.15 3.72
N LEU A 122 11.76 19.42 3.13
CA LEU A 122 10.35 19.83 3.05
C LEU A 122 9.73 20.12 4.42
N ILE A 123 10.08 19.34 5.45
CA ILE A 123 9.62 19.60 6.83
C ILE A 123 10.22 20.89 7.39
N ARG A 124 11.48 21.20 7.06
CA ARG A 124 12.19 22.39 7.54
C ARG A 124 11.71 23.66 6.85
N SER A 125 11.35 23.56 5.57
CA SER A 125 10.76 24.64 4.80
C SER A 125 9.23 24.74 4.94
N HIS A 126 8.65 24.01 5.89
CA HIS A 126 7.21 24.04 6.19
C HIS A 126 6.28 23.59 5.05
N HIS A 127 6.82 22.96 4.01
CA HIS A 127 6.05 22.42 2.88
C HIS A 127 5.56 20.98 3.07
N LEU A 128 5.87 20.35 4.20
CA LEU A 128 5.39 19.02 4.57
C LEU A 128 5.17 18.93 6.07
N GLU A 129 4.05 18.36 6.50
CA GLU A 129 3.78 18.22 7.93
C GLU A 129 4.75 17.22 8.59
N PRO A 130 5.31 17.53 9.77
CA PRO A 130 6.30 16.67 10.43
C PRO A 130 5.79 15.26 10.77
N HIS A 131 4.47 15.09 10.90
CA HIS A 131 3.85 13.84 11.32
C HIS A 131 3.52 12.90 10.14
N ILE A 132 3.75 13.34 8.90
CA ILE A 132 3.60 12.47 7.72
C ILE A 132 4.61 11.33 7.82
N SER A 133 4.09 10.10 7.89
CA SER A 133 4.89 8.89 7.93
C SER A 133 5.75 8.76 6.67
N PHE A 134 6.96 8.21 6.80
CA PHE A 134 7.83 7.98 5.64
C PHE A 134 7.17 7.07 4.59
N SER A 135 6.33 6.13 5.01
CA SER A 135 5.58 5.25 4.10
C SER A 135 4.55 5.98 3.25
N VAL A 136 3.88 7.00 3.80
CA VAL A 136 2.93 7.83 3.04
C VAL A 136 3.71 8.69 2.06
N PHE A 137 4.76 9.36 2.54
CA PHE A 137 5.63 10.17 1.70
C PHE A 137 6.22 9.38 0.52
N ILE A 138 6.84 8.22 0.76
CA ILE A 138 7.49 7.46 -0.32
C ILE A 138 6.48 7.01 -1.39
N ARG A 139 5.23 6.71 -1.00
CA ARG A 139 4.20 6.28 -1.95
C ARG A 139 3.75 7.44 -2.81
N ALA A 140 3.46 8.58 -2.19
CA ALA A 140 3.07 9.79 -2.91
C ALA A 140 4.11 10.16 -3.96
N ILE A 141 5.40 10.08 -3.62
CA ILE A 141 6.48 10.43 -4.55
C ILE A 141 6.66 9.37 -5.65
N CYS A 142 6.49 8.07 -5.35
CA CYS A 142 6.57 7.02 -6.36
C CYS A 142 5.44 7.16 -7.40
N THR A 143 4.22 7.46 -6.93
CA THR A 143 3.06 7.72 -7.79
C THR A 143 3.29 8.98 -8.63
N PHE A 144 3.82 10.04 -8.02
CA PHE A 144 4.08 11.31 -8.71
C PHE A 144 5.19 11.22 -9.76
N SER A 145 6.34 10.62 -9.43
CA SER A 145 7.50 10.57 -10.34
C SER A 145 7.44 9.41 -11.34
N GLY A 146 6.54 8.44 -11.13
CA GLY A 146 6.48 7.20 -11.89
C GLY A 146 7.68 6.29 -11.66
N ARG A 147 8.46 6.51 -10.59
CA ARG A 147 9.66 5.72 -10.24
C ARG A 147 9.43 4.90 -8.98
N GLU A 148 10.10 3.76 -8.87
CA GLU A 148 10.09 2.94 -7.66
C GLU A 148 11.33 3.23 -6.79
N TYR A 149 11.12 3.81 -5.62
CA TYR A 149 12.18 4.06 -4.63
C TYR A 149 12.18 3.02 -3.52
N LYS A 150 13.37 2.62 -3.05
CA LYS A 150 13.50 1.65 -1.95
C LYS A 150 13.12 2.24 -0.61
N TYR A 151 12.14 1.64 0.04
CA TYR A 151 11.63 2.06 1.35
C TYR A 151 12.62 1.84 2.50
N ASP A 152 13.14 0.62 2.67
CA ASP A 152 13.84 0.23 3.91
C ASP A 152 15.08 1.07 4.22
N THR A 153 15.93 1.31 3.22
CA THR A 153 17.18 2.07 3.41
C THR A 153 16.89 3.53 3.75
N ALA A 154 15.93 4.14 3.05
CA ALA A 154 15.55 5.52 3.25
C ALA A 154 14.78 5.71 4.58
N GLN A 155 13.90 4.78 4.96
CA GLN A 155 13.19 4.80 6.22
C GLN A 155 14.14 4.81 7.42
N ARG A 156 15.23 4.00 7.36
CA ARG A 156 16.25 4.00 8.43
C ARG A 156 16.95 5.35 8.56
N VAL A 157 17.18 6.04 7.44
CA VAL A 157 17.76 7.39 7.44
C VAL A 157 16.78 8.41 7.97
N ASP A 158 15.51 8.38 7.55
CA ASP A 158 14.44 9.25 8.06
C ASP A 158 14.27 9.10 9.58
N SER A 159 14.19 7.86 10.06
CA SER A 159 14.10 7.57 11.49
C SER A 159 15.31 8.09 12.27
N PHE A 160 16.52 7.97 11.69
CA PHE A 160 17.73 8.53 12.30
C PHE A 160 17.66 10.07 12.35
N ILE A 161 17.27 10.74 11.28
CA ILE A 161 17.15 12.21 11.26
C ILE A 161 16.13 12.68 12.30
N TYR A 162 14.99 11.98 12.39
CA TYR A 162 13.89 12.33 13.29
C TYR A 162 14.22 12.13 14.77
N HIS A 163 14.73 10.94 15.14
CA HIS A 163 15.00 10.59 16.54
C HIS A 163 16.38 11.05 17.04
N GLU A 164 17.39 11.05 16.17
CA GLU A 164 18.79 11.30 16.52
C GLU A 164 19.27 12.68 16.05
N GLN A 165 18.41 13.70 16.13
CA GLN A 165 18.68 15.06 15.62
C GLN A 165 20.02 15.64 16.07
N LYS A 166 20.38 15.46 17.35
CA LYS A 166 21.67 15.95 17.89
C LYS A 166 22.85 15.28 17.19
N ARG A 167 22.78 13.96 16.97
CA ARG A 167 23.84 13.21 16.29
C ARG A 167 23.86 13.55 14.80
N PHE A 168 22.70 13.69 14.17
CA PHE A 168 22.63 14.15 12.77
C PHE A 168 23.28 15.52 12.59
N LYS A 169 23.09 16.47 13.53
CA LYS A 169 23.69 17.81 13.48
C LYS A 169 25.21 17.82 13.73
N THR A 170 25.69 16.98 14.65
CA THR A 170 27.08 17.05 15.16
C THR A 170 28.03 15.99 14.57
N SER A 171 27.51 14.96 13.91
CA SER A 171 28.34 13.86 13.44
C SER A 171 29.35 14.29 12.35
N LYS A 172 30.57 13.76 12.48
CA LYS A 172 31.68 13.90 11.54
C LYS A 172 31.68 12.84 10.43
N SER A 173 30.70 11.93 10.41
CA SER A 173 30.59 10.95 9.32
C SER A 173 30.32 11.68 8.00
N SER A 174 31.03 11.27 6.94
CA SER A 174 30.84 11.80 5.58
C SER A 174 29.39 11.71 5.13
N LYS A 175 28.70 10.61 5.42
CA LYS A 175 27.27 10.42 5.11
C LYS A 175 26.39 11.52 5.72
N TRP A 176 26.61 11.86 6.99
CA TRP A 176 25.79 12.86 7.68
C TRP A 176 26.21 14.29 7.32
N GLN A 177 27.48 14.51 6.99
CA GLN A 177 27.93 15.78 6.41
C GLN A 177 27.29 16.03 5.05
N HIS A 178 27.29 15.03 4.17
CA HIS A 178 26.63 15.07 2.86
C HIS A 178 25.12 15.32 3.02
N GLY A 179 24.46 14.53 3.86
CA GLY A 179 23.03 14.72 4.13
C GLY A 179 22.69 16.11 4.64
N ARG A 180 23.51 16.70 5.54
CA ARG A 180 23.29 18.08 6.00
C ARG A 180 23.42 19.11 4.88
N ARG A 181 24.35 18.92 3.93
CA ARG A 181 24.51 19.82 2.77
C ARG A 181 23.28 19.76 1.87
N ILE A 182 22.82 18.55 1.53
CA ILE A 182 21.59 18.34 0.74
C ILE A 182 20.41 19.00 1.42
N VAL A 183 20.20 18.72 2.72
CA VAL A 183 19.05 19.30 3.42
C VAL A 183 19.13 20.81 3.47
N SER A 184 20.30 21.42 3.73
CA SER A 184 20.43 22.89 3.74
C SER A 184 20.08 23.48 2.38
N TYR A 185 20.72 22.99 1.32
CA TYR A 185 20.51 23.46 -0.04
C TYR A 185 19.04 23.37 -0.47
N LEU A 186 18.41 22.21 -0.24
CA LEU A 186 17.02 22.01 -0.60
C LEU A 186 16.06 22.80 0.29
N THR A 187 16.38 23.02 1.57
CA THR A 187 15.55 23.87 2.44
C THR A 187 15.53 25.29 1.88
N GLU A 188 16.69 25.83 1.51
CA GLU A 188 16.80 27.16 0.89
C GLU A 188 16.04 27.23 -0.44
N THR A 189 16.18 26.21 -1.31
CA THR A 189 15.46 26.16 -2.60
C THR A 189 13.95 26.08 -2.43
N PHE A 190 13.46 25.31 -1.43
CA PHE A 190 12.03 25.20 -1.19
C PHE A 190 11.47 26.44 -0.48
N ASP A 191 12.19 27.03 0.48
CA ASP A 191 11.79 28.25 1.18
C ASP A 191 11.58 29.45 0.23
N GLU A 192 12.24 29.47 -0.92
CA GLU A 192 12.03 30.49 -1.97
C GLU A 192 10.64 30.38 -2.63
N ILE A 193 9.96 29.25 -2.49
CA ILE A 193 8.66 28.95 -3.08
C ILE A 193 7.61 29.05 -1.97
N GLN A 194 7.00 30.22 -1.79
CA GLN A 194 5.95 30.44 -0.78
C GLN A 194 4.70 29.57 -1.04
#